data_AF-A0A401LX96-F1
#
_entry.id   AF-A0A401LX96-F1
#
_cell.length_a   1.000
_cell.length_b   1.000
_cell.length_c   1.000
_cell.angle_alpha   90.00
_cell.angle_beta   90.00
_cell.angle_gamma   90.00
#
_symmetry.space_group_name_H-M   'P 1'
#
loop_
_entity.id
_entity.type
_entity.pdbx_description
1 polymer ?
#
loop_
_entity_poly.entity_id
_entity_poly.type
_entity_poly.pdbx_seq_one_letter_code
_entity_poly.pdbx_strand_id
1 'polypeptide(L)'
;MTTAEGGICVPLIVSGLDVQRGKIDTSNLMHVTDLFPTVLDYVGISRPDVYRGKKLAPLYGKSLRATFSSETPSRTDNEAICFEMAESKAVIKGQWKATLLLPPYGDGMHWKLYDISRDYSEKKDLSHQYTDKLKELVSDWERYATSVGYISSDGTHIIEEIGAEDFYEIPLHDGHSQGN
;
A
#
# COMPACT_ATOMS: atom_id res chain seq x y z
N MET A 1 5.48 -13.02 1.81
CA MET A 1 4.56 -11.92 2.20
C MET A 1 3.64 -11.64 1.01
N THR A 2 2.37 -11.27 1.20
CA THR A 2 1.39 -11.10 0.10
C THR A 2 0.75 -9.71 0.15
N THR A 3 0.15 -9.29 -0.97
CA THR A 3 -0.63 -8.04 -1.08
C THR A 3 -2.13 -8.23 -0.73
N ALA A 4 -2.49 -9.41 -0.21
CA ALA A 4 -3.82 -9.69 0.35
C ALA A 4 -4.05 -8.87 1.64
N GLU A 5 -5.30 -8.73 2.09
CA GLU A 5 -5.65 -7.90 3.26
C GLU A 5 -4.86 -8.31 4.51
N GLY A 6 -4.60 -9.61 4.72
CA GLY A 6 -3.80 -10.09 5.84
C GLY A 6 -2.34 -9.59 5.87
N GLY A 7 -1.79 -9.13 4.74
CA GLY A 7 -0.44 -8.58 4.65
C GLY A 7 -0.37 -7.05 4.69
N ILE A 8 -1.43 -6.36 4.27
CA ILE A 8 -1.42 -4.89 4.09
C ILE A 8 -2.35 -4.13 5.04
N CYS A 9 -3.33 -4.82 5.63
CA CYS A 9 -4.29 -4.22 6.56
C CYS A 9 -3.80 -4.43 8.00
N VAL A 10 -3.37 -3.34 8.63
CA VAL A 10 -2.80 -3.34 9.98
C VAL A 10 -3.55 -2.38 10.89
N PRO A 11 -3.62 -2.65 12.21
CA PRO A 11 -4.24 -1.71 13.14
C PRO A 11 -3.43 -0.41 13.23
N LEU A 12 -4.13 0.73 13.15
CA LEU A 12 -3.57 2.05 13.42
C LEU A 12 -4.28 2.66 14.63
N ILE A 13 -3.52 3.05 15.65
CA ILE A 13 -4.04 3.76 16.83
C ILE A 13 -3.53 5.19 16.80
N VAL A 14 -4.44 6.16 16.87
CA VAL A 14 -4.14 7.59 16.88
C VAL A 14 -4.66 8.23 18.15
N SER A 15 -3.85 9.09 18.77
CA SER A 15 -4.22 9.86 19.97
C SER A 15 -3.65 11.27 19.88
N GLY A 16 -4.46 12.27 20.22
CA GLY A 16 -4.07 13.67 20.11
C GLY A 16 -5.20 14.64 20.48
N LEU A 17 -4.92 15.94 20.41
CA LEU A 17 -5.83 17.02 20.85
C LEU A 17 -7.14 17.04 20.04
N ASP A 18 -7.06 16.80 18.73
CA ASP A 18 -8.18 16.91 17.78
C ASP A 18 -8.72 15.53 17.33
N VAL A 19 -8.29 14.45 17.99
CA VAL A 19 -8.68 13.08 17.64
C VAL A 19 -9.86 12.66 18.50
N GLN A 20 -10.96 12.27 17.86
CA GLN A 20 -12.13 11.74 18.57
C GLN A 20 -11.76 10.47 19.34
N ARG A 21 -11.99 10.47 20.66
CA ARG A 21 -11.64 9.34 21.54
C ARG A 21 -12.70 8.23 21.47
N GLY A 22 -12.26 6.98 21.60
CA GLY A 22 -13.13 5.81 21.73
C GLY A 22 -13.86 5.40 20.45
N LYS A 23 -13.57 6.05 19.32
CA LYS A 23 -14.11 5.70 18.00
C LYS A 23 -13.24 4.65 17.33
N ILE A 24 -13.87 3.65 16.75
CA ILE A 24 -13.25 2.71 15.80
C ILE A 24 -13.75 3.10 14.42
N ASP A 25 -12.84 3.27 13.47
CA ASP A 25 -13.16 3.61 12.10
C ASP A 25 -12.63 2.52 11.16
N THR A 26 -13.55 1.89 10.44
CA THR A 26 -13.28 0.84 9.46
C THR A 26 -13.66 1.26 8.04
N SER A 27 -14.12 2.49 7.88
CA SER A 27 -14.71 3.01 6.65
C SER A 27 -13.72 3.87 5.85
N ASN A 28 -12.77 4.49 6.55
CA ASN A 28 -11.79 5.37 5.93
C ASN A 28 -10.57 4.62 5.41
N LEU A 29 -10.34 4.73 4.10
CA LEU A 29 -9.18 4.16 3.45
C LEU A 29 -7.93 5.02 3.70
N MET A 30 -7.03 4.50 4.53
CA MET A 30 -5.77 5.15 4.93
C MET A 30 -4.56 4.32 4.47
N HIS A 31 -3.42 4.99 4.29
CA HIS A 31 -2.16 4.34 3.97
C HIS A 31 -1.00 4.98 4.74
N VAL A 32 0.07 4.22 5.01
CA VAL A 32 1.21 4.70 5.80
C VAL A 32 1.84 5.99 5.25
N THR A 33 1.76 6.19 3.93
CA THR A 33 2.24 7.42 3.26
C THR A 33 1.52 8.69 3.69
N ASP A 34 0.35 8.57 4.31
CA ASP A 34 -0.44 9.69 4.81
C ASP A 34 0.09 10.25 6.14
N LEU A 35 0.85 9.46 6.89
CA LEU A 35 1.34 9.89 8.21
C LEU A 35 2.27 11.10 8.10
N PHE A 36 3.18 11.09 7.12
CA PHE A 36 4.12 12.20 6.93
C PHE A 36 3.43 13.56 6.63
N PRO A 37 2.56 13.69 5.61
CA PRO A 37 1.81 14.93 5.38
C PRO A 37 0.90 15.30 6.56
N THR A 38 0.36 14.32 7.29
CA THR A 38 -0.44 14.58 8.49
C THR A 38 0.39 15.24 9.59
N VAL A 39 1.61 14.75 9.84
CA VAL A 39 2.52 15.38 10.81
C VAL A 39 2.86 16.81 10.39
N LEU A 40 3.20 17.03 9.11
CA LEU A 40 3.49 18.36 8.56
C LEU A 40 2.32 19.35 8.77
N ASP A 41 1.09 18.90 8.54
CA ASP A 41 -0.12 19.70 8.76
C ASP A 41 -0.29 20.09 10.25
N TYR A 42 -0.12 19.14 11.17
CA TYR A 42 -0.20 19.43 12.61
C TYR A 42 0.86 20.43 13.09
N VAL A 43 2.07 20.40 12.54
CA VAL A 43 3.15 21.35 12.89
C VAL A 43 3.11 22.64 12.08
N GLY A 44 2.25 22.75 11.08
CA GLY A 44 2.12 23.93 10.21
C GLY A 44 3.33 24.17 9.31
N ILE A 45 4.05 23.11 8.90
CA ILE A 45 5.24 23.20 8.05
C ILE A 45 4.93 22.73 6.63
N SER A 46 5.24 23.57 5.64
CA SER A 46 5.19 23.17 4.23
C SER A 46 6.46 22.39 3.83
N ARG A 47 6.29 21.26 3.15
CA ARG A 47 7.40 20.54 2.51
C ARG A 47 7.91 21.35 1.31
N PRO A 48 9.22 21.60 1.19
CA PRO A 48 9.76 22.29 0.01
C PRO A 48 9.71 21.40 -1.23
N ASP A 49 9.57 22.00 -2.42
CA ASP A 49 9.63 21.27 -3.70
C ASP A 49 11.06 20.87 -4.09
N VAL A 50 12.05 21.61 -3.58
CA VAL A 50 13.48 21.42 -3.86
C VAL A 50 14.24 21.39 -2.54
N TYR A 51 15.12 20.39 -2.38
CA TYR A 51 16.02 20.28 -1.24
C TYR A 51 17.44 20.00 -1.73
N ARG A 52 18.40 20.84 -1.31
CA ARG A 52 19.81 20.77 -1.71
C ARG A 52 20.00 20.69 -3.24
N GLY A 53 19.26 21.52 -3.98
CA GLY A 53 19.33 21.59 -5.44
C GLY A 53 18.67 20.42 -6.19
N LYS A 54 18.02 19.49 -5.49
CA LYS A 54 17.29 18.36 -6.09
C LYS A 54 15.79 18.54 -5.91
N LYS A 55 15.02 18.35 -6.98
CA LYS A 55 13.55 18.28 -6.90
C LYS A 55 13.15 17.05 -6.10
N LEU A 56 12.31 17.24 -5.10
CA LEU A 56 11.77 16.14 -4.31
C LEU A 56 10.66 15.42 -5.08
N ALA A 57 10.53 14.13 -4.85
CA ALA A 57 9.36 13.37 -5.31
C ALA A 57 8.08 13.96 -4.69
N PRO A 58 6.95 13.94 -5.41
CA PRO A 58 5.66 14.33 -4.83
C PRO A 58 5.32 13.43 -3.65
N LEU A 59 4.52 13.94 -2.72
CA LEU A 59 3.94 13.11 -1.67
C LEU A 59 2.86 12.23 -2.29
N TYR A 60 2.92 10.93 -2.00
CA TYR A 60 1.88 9.98 -2.43
C TYR A 60 0.64 10.06 -1.53
N GLY A 61 0.86 10.27 -0.23
CA GLY A 61 -0.20 10.43 0.76
C GLY A 61 -0.66 11.87 0.93
N LYS A 62 -1.68 12.04 1.77
CA LYS A 62 -2.27 13.32 2.15
C LYS A 62 -2.61 13.36 3.63
N SER A 63 -2.84 14.56 4.15
CA SER A 63 -3.13 14.72 5.58
C SER A 63 -4.46 14.05 5.96
N LEU A 64 -4.43 13.29 7.06
CA LEU A 64 -5.58 12.67 7.71
C LEU A 64 -6.20 13.57 8.79
N ARG A 65 -5.64 14.76 9.03
CA ARG A 65 -6.07 15.64 10.12
C ARG A 65 -7.57 15.91 10.12
N ALA A 66 -8.15 16.15 8.94
CA ALA A 66 -9.60 16.38 8.79
C ALA A 66 -10.44 15.14 9.13
N THR A 67 -9.91 13.94 8.86
CA THR A 67 -10.57 12.65 9.16
C THR A 67 -10.53 12.31 10.64
N PHE A 68 -9.58 12.85 11.40
CA PHE A 68 -9.53 12.65 12.85
C PHE A 68 -10.48 13.56 13.63
N SER A 69 -10.77 14.76 13.10
CA SER A 69 -11.63 15.76 13.73
C SER A 69 -13.08 15.74 13.23
N SER A 70 -13.34 15.16 12.05
CA SER A 70 -14.66 15.07 11.43
C SER A 70 -14.87 13.70 10.77
N GLU A 71 -16.10 13.41 10.32
CA GLU A 71 -16.39 12.18 9.56
C GLU A 71 -16.04 12.31 8.06
N THR A 72 -15.22 13.30 7.70
CA THR A 72 -14.83 13.53 6.31
C THR A 72 -13.75 12.53 5.90
N PRO A 73 -13.98 11.72 4.85
CA PRO A 73 -12.98 10.78 4.41
C PRO A 73 -11.79 11.49 3.79
N SER A 74 -10.58 10.98 4.05
CA SER A 74 -9.36 11.56 3.48
C SER A 74 -9.29 11.31 1.98
N ARG A 75 -9.87 10.21 1.50
CA ARG A 75 -9.95 9.80 0.09
C ARG A 75 -11.38 9.69 -0.38
N THR A 76 -11.60 10.04 -1.64
CA THR A 76 -12.86 9.76 -2.34
C THR A 76 -12.81 8.37 -2.98
N ASP A 77 -13.97 7.84 -3.35
CA ASP A 77 -14.10 6.55 -4.06
C ASP A 77 -13.42 6.53 -5.44
N ASN A 78 -12.94 7.67 -5.92
CA ASN A 78 -12.22 7.80 -7.19
C ASN A 78 -10.69 7.70 -7.03
N GLU A 79 -10.17 7.61 -5.82
CA GLU A 79 -8.73 7.59 -5.55
C GLU A 79 -8.26 6.17 -5.25
N ALA A 80 -7.29 5.69 -6.03
CA ALA A 80 -6.74 4.36 -5.90
C ALA A 80 -5.50 4.34 -5.00
N ILE A 81 -5.36 3.28 -4.20
CA ILE A 81 -4.13 2.92 -3.48
C ILE A 81 -3.60 1.64 -4.10
N CYS A 82 -2.35 1.67 -4.55
CA CYS A 82 -1.74 0.54 -5.21
C CYS A 82 -0.60 -0.04 -4.38
N PHE A 83 -0.45 -1.35 -4.48
CA PHE A 83 0.57 -2.12 -3.80
C PHE A 83 1.27 -3.01 -4.81
N GLU A 84 2.56 -3.21 -4.59
CA GLU A 84 3.35 -4.23 -5.24
C GLU A 84 4.32 -4.79 -4.20
N MET A 85 4.44 -6.11 -4.18
CA MET A 85 5.47 -6.80 -3.41
C MET A 85 5.78 -8.13 -4.06
N ALA A 86 7.04 -8.30 -4.47
CA ALA A 86 7.53 -9.54 -5.07
C ALA A 86 6.60 -10.03 -6.20
N GLU A 87 6.30 -9.14 -7.14
CA GLU A 87 5.43 -9.37 -8.30
C GLU A 87 3.95 -9.60 -7.99
N SER A 88 3.58 -9.75 -6.71
CA SER A 88 2.18 -9.70 -6.28
C SER A 88 1.72 -8.25 -6.23
N LYS A 89 0.53 -8.00 -6.77
CA LYS A 89 0.02 -6.67 -7.05
C LYS A 89 -1.35 -6.51 -6.43
N ALA A 90 -1.67 -5.32 -5.94
CA ALA A 90 -3.03 -5.00 -5.51
C ALA A 90 -3.38 -3.55 -5.80
N VAL A 91 -4.66 -3.29 -5.96
CA VAL A 91 -5.22 -1.94 -6.11
C VAL A 91 -6.54 -1.88 -5.36
N ILE A 92 -6.70 -0.86 -4.52
CA ILE A 92 -7.91 -0.58 -3.75
C ILE A 92 -8.47 0.75 -4.22
N LYS A 93 -9.75 0.80 -4.54
CA LYS A 93 -10.45 2.03 -4.96
C LYS A 93 -11.90 1.98 -4.50
N GLY A 94 -12.23 2.84 -3.53
CA GLY A 94 -13.48 2.74 -2.79
C GLY A 94 -13.62 1.35 -2.15
N GLN A 95 -14.77 0.70 -2.34
CA GLN A 95 -15.03 -0.66 -1.85
C GLN A 95 -14.37 -1.78 -2.66
N TRP A 96 -13.76 -1.47 -3.80
CA TRP A 96 -13.26 -2.48 -4.73
C TRP A 96 -11.78 -2.71 -4.49
N LYS A 97 -11.40 -3.99 -4.45
CA LYS A 97 -9.99 -4.41 -4.45
C LYS A 97 -9.75 -5.40 -5.58
N ALA A 98 -8.71 -5.17 -6.36
CA ALA A 98 -8.21 -6.16 -7.31
C ALA A 98 -6.82 -6.63 -6.87
N THR A 99 -6.54 -7.92 -7.03
CA THR A 99 -5.25 -8.51 -6.69
C THR A 99 -4.76 -9.45 -7.78
N LEU A 100 -3.46 -9.46 -8.03
CA LEU A 100 -2.77 -10.54 -8.73
C LEU A 100 -1.73 -11.10 -7.76
N LEU A 101 -1.88 -12.36 -7.38
CA LEU A 101 -1.00 -13.00 -6.41
C LEU A 101 -0.19 -14.10 -7.09
N LEU A 102 1.11 -14.17 -6.78
CA LEU A 102 1.96 -15.26 -7.25
C LEU A 102 1.70 -16.58 -6.48
N PRO A 103 2.15 -17.72 -7.02
CA PRO A 103 2.17 -18.99 -6.28
C PRO A 103 2.89 -18.88 -4.93
N PRO A 104 2.46 -19.64 -3.90
CA PRO A 104 1.34 -20.59 -3.88
C PRO A 104 -0.03 -19.94 -3.64
N TYR A 105 -0.11 -18.62 -3.48
CA TYR A 105 -1.32 -17.90 -3.06
C TYR A 105 -2.24 -17.49 -4.22
N GLY A 106 -1.73 -17.50 -5.43
CA GLY A 106 -2.48 -17.32 -6.67
C GLY A 106 -1.81 -18.04 -7.84
N ASP A 107 -2.31 -17.80 -9.04
CA ASP A 107 -1.77 -18.39 -10.28
C ASP A 107 -0.69 -17.52 -10.93
N GLY A 108 -0.48 -16.30 -10.43
CA GLY A 108 0.45 -15.31 -10.98
C GLY A 108 0.08 -14.75 -12.34
N MET A 109 -1.10 -15.10 -12.87
CA MET A 109 -1.49 -14.78 -14.25
C MET A 109 -2.76 -13.93 -14.31
N HIS A 110 -3.71 -14.15 -13.40
CA HIS A 110 -5.01 -13.52 -13.46
C HIS A 110 -5.24 -12.57 -12.28
N TRP A 111 -5.76 -11.39 -12.61
CA TRP A 111 -6.30 -10.51 -11.60
C TRP A 111 -7.66 -11.02 -11.12
N LYS A 112 -7.84 -11.03 -9.81
CA LYS A 112 -9.12 -11.31 -9.14
C LYS A 112 -9.70 -10.01 -8.60
N LEU A 113 -11.02 -9.94 -8.46
CA LEU A 113 -11.73 -8.75 -8.00
C LEU A 113 -12.60 -9.08 -6.79
N TYR A 114 -12.58 -8.22 -5.78
CA TYR A 114 -13.33 -8.37 -4.53
C TYR A 114 -14.03 -7.08 -4.14
N ASP A 115 -15.16 -7.22 -3.44
CA ASP A 115 -15.85 -6.14 -2.74
C ASP A 115 -15.51 -6.22 -1.24
N ILE A 116 -14.49 -5.47 -0.82
CA ILE A 116 -13.94 -5.52 0.55
C ILE A 116 -14.86 -4.87 1.58
N SER A 117 -15.91 -4.15 1.17
CA SER A 117 -16.94 -3.66 2.09
C SER A 117 -17.83 -4.78 2.65
N ARG A 118 -17.86 -5.93 1.97
CA ARG A 118 -18.69 -7.10 2.30
C ARG A 118 -17.87 -8.36 2.57
N ASP A 119 -16.70 -8.46 1.95
CA ASP A 119 -15.80 -9.61 2.05
C ASP A 119 -14.36 -9.14 2.27
N TYR A 120 -14.05 -8.77 3.52
CA TYR A 120 -12.68 -8.48 3.97
C TYR A 120 -11.72 -9.66 3.81
N SER A 121 -12.25 -10.88 3.66
CA SER A 121 -11.43 -12.09 3.54
C SER A 121 -11.08 -12.46 2.10
N GLU A 122 -11.52 -11.67 1.11
CA GLU A 122 -11.16 -11.84 -0.31
C GLU A 122 -11.45 -13.26 -0.83
N LYS A 123 -12.58 -13.85 -0.42
CA LYS A 123 -12.95 -15.23 -0.75
C LYS A 123 -13.72 -15.34 -2.05
N LYS A 124 -14.59 -14.37 -2.33
CA LYS A 124 -15.48 -14.41 -3.49
C LYS A 124 -14.93 -13.58 -4.63
N ASP A 125 -14.33 -14.24 -5.62
CA ASP A 125 -13.92 -13.57 -6.84
C ASP A 125 -15.12 -13.12 -7.69
N LEU A 126 -15.11 -11.85 -8.06
CA LEU A 126 -16.12 -11.13 -8.83
C LEU A 126 -15.60 -10.66 -10.20
N SER A 127 -14.38 -11.06 -10.59
CA SER A 127 -13.69 -10.68 -11.82
C SER A 127 -14.55 -10.90 -13.09
N HIS A 128 -15.25 -12.04 -13.16
CA HIS A 128 -16.14 -12.38 -14.27
C HIS A 128 -17.48 -11.64 -14.24
N GLN A 129 -17.91 -11.13 -13.08
CA GLN A 129 -19.19 -10.43 -12.93
C GLN A 129 -19.05 -8.93 -13.19
N TYR A 130 -17.92 -8.33 -12.79
CA TYR A 130 -17.67 -6.89 -12.92
C TYR A 130 -16.39 -6.63 -13.71
N THR A 131 -16.33 -7.15 -14.93
CA THR A 131 -15.13 -7.08 -15.78
C THR A 131 -14.70 -5.65 -16.10
N ASP A 132 -15.65 -4.72 -16.29
CA ASP A 132 -15.32 -3.32 -16.54
C ASP A 132 -14.70 -2.65 -15.32
N LYS A 133 -15.15 -3.00 -14.11
CA LYS A 133 -14.55 -2.52 -12.87
C LYS A 133 -13.15 -3.08 -12.67
N LEU A 134 -12.95 -4.36 -13.01
CA LEU A 134 -11.62 -4.96 -12.99
C LEU A 134 -10.66 -4.23 -13.94
N LYS A 135 -11.08 -3.96 -15.18
CA LYS A 135 -10.28 -3.20 -16.15
C LYS A 135 -9.93 -1.80 -15.66
N GLU A 136 -10.88 -1.10 -15.03
CA GLU A 136 -10.65 0.21 -14.41
C GLU A 136 -9.52 0.14 -13.38
N LEU A 137 -9.61 -0.82 -12.44
CA LEU A 137 -8.64 -0.99 -11.36
C LEU A 137 -7.26 -1.41 -11.90
N VAL A 138 -7.20 -2.34 -12.85
CA VAL A 138 -5.93 -2.73 -13.49
C VAL A 138 -5.28 -1.52 -14.18
N SER A 139 -6.07 -0.70 -14.86
CA SER A 139 -5.58 0.53 -15.49
C SER A 139 -5.09 1.57 -14.47
N ASP A 140 -5.74 1.68 -13.30
CA ASP A 140 -5.23 2.48 -12.18
C ASP A 140 -3.87 1.97 -11.68
N TRP A 141 -3.71 0.65 -11.59
CA TRP A 141 -2.44 0.02 -11.19
C TRP A 141 -1.33 0.27 -12.22
N GLU A 142 -1.61 0.16 -13.51
CA GLU A 142 -0.64 0.44 -14.59
C GLU A 142 -0.16 1.91 -14.58
N ARG A 143 -1.09 2.85 -14.35
CA ARG A 143 -0.74 4.27 -14.15
C ARG A 143 0.16 4.46 -12.94
N TYR A 144 -0.17 3.81 -11.83
CA TYR A 144 0.66 3.83 -10.64
C TYR A 144 2.07 3.27 -10.91
N ALA A 145 2.16 2.10 -11.51
CA ALA A 145 3.41 1.42 -11.85
C ALA A 145 4.33 2.32 -12.68
N THR A 146 3.77 3.00 -13.68
CA THR A 146 4.51 3.99 -14.49
C THR A 146 4.98 5.17 -13.64
N SER A 147 4.14 5.69 -12.76
CA SER A 147 4.45 6.87 -11.94
C SER A 147 5.55 6.64 -10.90
N VAL A 148 5.67 5.42 -10.37
CA VAL A 148 6.68 5.05 -9.37
C VAL A 148 7.92 4.41 -9.98
N GLY A 149 7.94 4.19 -11.31
CA GLY A 149 9.03 3.52 -11.99
C GLY A 149 9.14 2.05 -11.62
N TYR A 150 8.00 1.37 -11.48
CA TYR A 150 7.98 -0.08 -11.25
C TYR A 150 8.72 -0.81 -12.37
N ILE A 151 9.56 -1.76 -11.98
CA ILE A 151 10.33 -2.63 -12.86
C ILE A 151 9.87 -4.05 -12.59
N SER A 152 9.32 -4.70 -13.61
CA SER A 152 8.95 -6.11 -13.50
C SER A 152 10.21 -6.96 -13.39
N SER A 153 10.15 -7.99 -12.56
CA SER A 153 11.15 -9.06 -12.53
C SER A 153 11.29 -9.69 -13.93
N ASP A 154 12.51 -10.06 -14.29
CA ASP A 154 12.84 -10.85 -15.47
C ASP A 154 12.59 -12.36 -15.26
N GLY A 155 12.00 -12.74 -14.13
CA GLY A 155 11.78 -14.13 -13.71
C GLY A 155 12.89 -14.67 -12.82
N THR A 156 13.94 -13.88 -12.54
CA THR A 156 14.97 -14.27 -11.58
C THR A 156 14.45 -14.02 -10.17
N HIS A 157 13.95 -15.07 -9.53
CA HIS A 157 13.54 -15.00 -8.14
C HIS A 157 14.79 -15.16 -7.27
N ILE A 158 15.20 -14.09 -6.59
CA ILE A 158 16.33 -14.17 -5.64
C ILE A 158 16.14 -15.29 -4.61
N ILE A 159 14.89 -15.65 -4.29
CA ILE A 159 14.53 -16.77 -3.42
C ILE A 159 14.89 -18.13 -4.04
N GLU A 160 14.84 -18.28 -5.36
CA GLU A 160 15.32 -19.48 -6.06
C GLU A 160 16.86 -19.52 -6.11
N GLU A 161 17.53 -18.36 -6.10
CA GLU A 161 18.99 -18.28 -6.09
C GLU A 161 19.59 -18.48 -4.69
N ILE A 162 19.00 -17.90 -3.64
CA ILE A 162 19.55 -17.90 -2.27
C ILE A 162 18.75 -18.75 -1.28
N GLY A 163 17.56 -19.23 -1.64
CA GLY A 163 16.68 -19.95 -0.74
C GLY A 163 15.84 -19.04 0.15
N ALA A 164 14.64 -19.50 0.53
CA ALA A 164 13.70 -18.71 1.34
C ALA A 164 14.19 -18.45 2.77
N GLU A 165 15.02 -19.32 3.33
CA GLU A 165 15.58 -19.15 4.67
C GLU A 165 16.59 -18.01 4.71
N ASP A 166 17.54 -18.01 3.77
CA ASP A 166 18.59 -16.98 3.69
C ASP A 166 18.06 -15.61 3.29
N PHE A 167 16.91 -15.54 2.59
CA PHE A 167 16.25 -14.27 2.27
C PHE A 167 15.77 -13.51 3.52
N TYR A 168 15.43 -14.20 4.60
CA TYR A 168 15.00 -13.58 5.87
C TYR A 168 16.13 -13.45 6.90
N GLU A 169 17.31 -14.00 6.63
CA GLU A 169 18.48 -13.69 7.44
C GLU A 169 18.99 -12.29 7.10
N ILE A 170 18.78 -11.34 8.02
CA ILE A 170 19.52 -10.09 8.02
C ILE A 170 20.86 -10.43 8.69
N PRO A 171 21.98 -10.56 7.96
CA PRO A 171 23.28 -10.59 8.63
C PRO A 171 23.44 -9.23 9.29
N LEU A 172 23.20 -9.18 10.60
CA LEU A 172 23.72 -8.11 11.41
C LEU A 172 25.23 -8.27 11.30
N HIS A 173 25.85 -7.50 10.40
CA HIS A 173 27.29 -7.34 10.46
C HIS A 173 27.57 -6.73 11.83
N ASP A 174 28.03 -7.58 12.75
CA ASP A 174 28.69 -7.17 13.98
C ASP A 174 29.92 -6.37 13.57
N GLY A 175 29.72 -5.09 13.34
CA GLY A 175 30.82 -4.15 13.31
C GLY A 175 31.35 -4.05 14.73
N HIS A 176 32.29 -4.94 15.11
CA HIS A 176 33.39 -4.68 16.05
C HIS A 176 34.37 -5.87 16.13
N SER A 177 35.67 -5.54 16.00
CA SER A 177 36.88 -6.35 16.28
C SER A 177 37.25 -7.36 15.19
N GLN A 178 38.40 -7.33 14.50
CA GLN A 178 39.81 -7.10 14.90
C GLN A 178 40.53 -6.45 13.69
N GLY A 179 41.51 -5.54 13.78
CA GLY A 179 42.70 -5.55 14.63
C GLY A 179 43.92 -6.09 13.85
N ASN A 180 44.52 -5.26 12.98
CA ASN A 180 45.99 -5.04 12.88
C ASN A 180 46.31 -3.88 11.93
#